data_AF-A0A6P6V877-F1
#
_entry.id   AF-A0A6P6V877-F1
#
_cell.length_a   1.000
_cell.length_b   1.000
_cell.length_c   1.000
_cell.angle_alpha   90.00
_cell.angle_beta   90.00
_cell.angle_gamma   90.00
#
_symmetry.space_group_name_H-M   'P 1'
#
loop_
_entity.id
_entity.type
_entity.pdbx_description
1 polymer ?
#
loop_
_entity_poly.entity_id
_entity_poly.type
_entity_poly.pdbx_seq_one_letter_code
_entity_poly.pdbx_strand_id
1 'polypeptide(L)'
;MGNGEKQYKAHLLAIPYQSVGRINPMLQLCKKLVRKGLNATLAITSKVSYPKSDIVQIDIISDGYDEGGFFIADPVPISMARFKEVGSQSILEPLKKYESLGTPIDFIIYDSLTLFGL
;
A
#
# COMPACT_ATOMS: atom_id res chain seq x y z
N MET A 1 3.08 -12.91 36.12
CA MET A 1 3.79 -11.77 35.52
C MET A 1 3.03 -11.39 34.25
N GLY A 2 2.67 -10.11 34.12
CA GLY A 2 1.48 -9.63 33.39
C GLY A 2 1.39 -10.06 31.93
N ASN A 3 0.19 -10.48 31.54
CA ASN A 3 -0.23 -10.59 30.15
C ASN A 3 -0.29 -9.16 29.62
N GLY A 4 0.80 -8.68 29.01
CA GLY A 4 0.85 -7.36 28.42
C GLY A 4 -0.09 -7.32 27.24
N GLU A 5 -1.33 -6.86 27.47
CA GLU A 5 -2.29 -6.60 26.40
C GLU A 5 -1.59 -5.68 25.40
N LYS A 6 -1.32 -6.21 24.19
CA LYS A 6 -0.82 -5.40 23.09
C LYS A 6 -1.88 -4.33 22.84
N GLN A 7 -1.57 -3.09 23.23
CA GLN A 7 -2.44 -1.96 22.96
C GLN A 7 -2.76 -1.95 21.47
N TYR A 8 -4.05 -2.06 21.14
CA TYR A 8 -4.50 -2.08 19.76
C TYR A 8 -4.03 -0.80 19.05
N LYS A 9 -3.39 -0.99 17.90
CA LYS A 9 -2.88 0.08 17.04
C LYS A 9 -3.54 -0.04 15.69
N ALA A 10 -4.34 0.97 15.35
CA ALA A 10 -5.02 1.00 14.07
C ALA A 10 -4.01 0.90 12.92
N HIS A 11 -4.31 0.09 11.92
CA HIS A 11 -3.43 -0.25 10.82
C HIS A 11 -3.92 0.34 9.50
N LEU A 12 -3.13 1.27 8.97
CA LEU A 12 -3.33 1.90 7.67
C LEU A 12 -2.75 1.04 6.54
N LEU A 13 -3.52 0.87 5.46
CA LEU A 13 -2.99 0.55 4.13
C LEU A 13 -2.95 1.81 3.26
N ALA A 14 -1.77 2.23 2.83
CA ALA A 14 -1.56 3.39 1.98
C ALA A 14 -1.24 2.98 0.55
N ILE A 15 -2.02 3.47 -0.42
CA ILE A 15 -1.91 3.09 -1.83
C ILE A 15 -1.64 4.33 -2.69
N PRO A 16 -0.37 4.73 -2.87
CA PRO A 16 -0.02 5.84 -3.75
C PRO A 16 -0.27 5.49 -5.22
N TYR A 17 -0.33 6.50 -6.06
CA TYR A 17 -0.10 6.30 -7.49
C TYR A 17 1.34 5.83 -7.70
N GLN A 18 1.56 4.88 -8.62
CA GLN A 18 2.82 4.12 -8.76
C GLN A 18 3.92 4.90 -9.49
N SER A 19 4.17 6.12 -9.03
CA SER A 19 5.27 6.98 -9.46
C SER A 19 6.11 7.42 -8.27
N VAL A 20 7.41 7.61 -8.48
CA VAL A 20 8.34 8.03 -7.42
C VAL A 20 7.89 9.34 -6.75
N GLY A 21 7.30 10.26 -7.54
CA GLY A 21 6.76 11.54 -7.05
C GLY A 21 5.55 11.43 -6.12
N ARG A 22 4.87 10.28 -6.06
CA ARG A 22 3.70 10.04 -5.19
C ARG A 22 3.99 9.02 -4.08
N ILE A 23 4.83 8.03 -4.37
CA ILE A 23 5.30 7.03 -3.39
C ILE A 23 6.04 7.71 -2.24
N ASN A 24 7.00 8.60 -2.53
CA ASN A 24 7.81 9.23 -1.50
C ASN A 24 6.97 10.10 -0.53
N PRO A 25 6.11 11.03 -1.00
CA PRO A 25 5.21 11.76 -0.12
C PRO A 25 4.30 10.85 0.72
N MET A 26 3.73 9.80 0.12
CA MET A 26 2.89 8.85 0.85
C MET A 26 3.69 8.11 1.94
N LEU A 27 4.91 7.67 1.65
CA LEU A 27 5.77 7.06 2.65
C LEU A 27 6.06 8.03 3.82
N GLN A 28 6.32 9.30 3.53
CA GLN A 28 6.58 10.29 4.58
C GLN A 28 5.33 10.56 5.42
N LEU A 29 4.14 10.54 4.82
CA LEU A 29 2.87 10.57 5.54
C LEU A 29 2.73 9.34 6.47
N CYS A 30 2.95 8.13 5.95
CA CYS A 30 2.94 6.91 6.76
C CYS A 30 3.91 6.98 7.93
N LYS A 31 5.15 7.43 7.72
CA LYS A 31 6.15 7.63 8.78
C LYS A 31 5.70 8.64 9.84
N LYS A 32 4.92 9.66 9.49
CA LYS A 32 4.34 10.60 10.46
C LYS A 32 3.21 9.94 11.27
N LEU A 33 2.38 9.14 10.63
CA LEU A 33 1.28 8.42 11.28
C LEU A 33 1.79 7.33 12.23
N VAL A 34 2.85 6.59 11.84
CA VAL A 34 3.49 5.61 12.72
C VAL A 34 4.04 6.26 13.99
N ARG A 35 4.67 7.44 13.87
CA ARG A 35 5.12 8.21 15.03
C ARG A 35 3.98 8.68 15.95
N LYS A 36 2.74 8.70 15.47
CA LYS A 36 1.53 9.00 16.25
C LYS A 36 0.86 7.75 16.83
N GLY A 37 1.45 6.57 16.66
CA GLY A 37 0.98 5.32 17.27
C GLY A 37 0.22 4.37 16.35
N LEU A 38 0.14 4.67 15.05
CA LEU A 38 -0.50 3.78 14.06
C LEU A 38 0.49 2.71 13.55
N ASN A 39 -0.04 1.61 13.04
CA ASN A 39 0.68 0.76 12.11
C ASN A 39 0.42 1.25 10.68
N ALA A 40 1.40 1.14 9.78
CA ALA A 40 1.23 1.53 8.40
C ALA A 40 1.92 0.55 7.46
N THR A 41 1.20 0.18 6.41
CA THR A 41 1.68 -0.57 5.26
C THR A 41 1.54 0.29 4.00
N LEU A 42 2.61 0.42 3.22
CA LEU A 42 2.60 1.07 1.91
C LEU A 42 2.53 0.00 0.82
N ALA A 43 1.48 0.04 0.01
CA ALA A 43 1.25 -0.88 -1.10
C ALA A 43 1.77 -0.32 -2.42
N ILE A 44 2.62 -1.09 -3.10
CA ILE A 44 3.29 -0.69 -4.35
C ILE A 44 3.42 -1.88 -5.31
N THR A 45 3.72 -1.63 -6.58
CA THR A 45 3.59 -2.68 -7.61
C THR A 45 4.90 -3.38 -8.00
N SER A 46 6.06 -2.78 -7.74
CA SER A 46 7.35 -3.37 -8.12
C SER A 46 8.46 -3.10 -7.11
N LYS A 47 9.24 -4.15 -6.77
CA LYS A 47 10.38 -4.13 -5.81
C LYS A 47 11.54 -3.20 -6.19
N VAL A 48 11.62 -2.77 -7.44
CA VAL A 48 12.92 -2.43 -8.05
C VAL A 48 13.39 -1.00 -7.72
N SER A 49 12.54 -0.08 -7.25
CA SER A 49 12.97 1.34 -7.14
C SER A 49 12.39 2.18 -6.00
N TYR A 50 11.76 1.58 -4.98
CA TYR A 50 11.13 2.37 -3.92
C TYR A 50 12.01 2.59 -2.67
N PRO A 51 11.75 3.68 -1.93
CA PRO A 51 12.41 3.95 -0.65
C PRO A 51 12.18 2.85 0.38
N LYS A 52 13.26 2.43 1.05
CA LYS A 52 13.19 1.57 2.23
C LYS A 52 12.73 2.36 3.47
N SER A 53 12.10 1.66 4.40
CA SER A 53 11.65 2.21 5.67
C SER A 53 11.73 1.15 6.76
N ASP A 54 12.26 1.53 7.92
CA ASP A 54 12.38 0.61 9.07
C ASP A 54 11.10 0.57 9.92
N ILE A 55 10.21 1.56 9.73
CA ILE A 55 9.02 1.75 10.57
C ILE A 55 7.70 1.64 9.79
N VAL A 56 7.75 1.55 8.45
CA VAL A 56 6.56 1.40 7.59
C VAL A 56 6.74 0.09 6.84
N GLN A 57 5.76 -0.78 6.95
CA GLN A 57 5.76 -2.04 6.21
C GLN A 57 5.56 -1.76 4.73
N ILE A 58 6.17 -2.56 3.88
CA ILE A 58 5.98 -2.48 2.43
C ILE A 58 5.32 -3.78 1.99
N ASP A 59 4.23 -3.66 1.24
CA ASP A 59 3.58 -4.80 0.61
C ASP A 59 3.38 -4.58 -0.87
N ILE A 60 3.20 -5.68 -1.60
CA ILE A 60 3.12 -5.64 -3.06
C ILE A 60 1.70 -5.96 -3.49
N ILE A 61 1.19 -5.12 -4.37
CA ILE A 61 -0.06 -5.31 -5.09
C ILE A 61 0.24 -5.35 -6.58
N SER A 62 -0.66 -5.87 -7.39
CA SER A 62 -0.47 -5.98 -8.83
C SER A 62 -1.05 -4.76 -9.55
N ASP A 63 -0.33 -4.24 -10.55
CA ASP A 63 -0.88 -3.30 -11.54
C ASP A 63 -1.33 -3.98 -12.84
N GLY A 64 -1.19 -5.31 -12.93
CA GLY A 64 -1.42 -6.06 -14.14
C GLY A 64 -0.23 -6.07 -15.11
N TYR A 65 0.91 -5.50 -14.72
CA TYR A 65 2.16 -5.48 -15.47
C TYR A 65 3.35 -5.98 -14.62
N ASP A 66 3.15 -7.00 -13.79
CA ASP A 66 4.10 -7.38 -12.73
C ASP A 66 5.50 -7.79 -13.23
N GLU A 67 5.61 -8.28 -14.48
CA GLU A 67 6.89 -8.68 -15.10
C GLU A 67 7.67 -7.49 -15.70
N GLY A 68 6.99 -6.40 -16.07
CA GLY A 68 7.59 -5.24 -16.75
C GLY A 68 7.47 -3.92 -15.97
N GLY A 69 6.61 -3.86 -14.96
CA GLY A 69 6.25 -2.68 -14.20
C GLY A 69 5.40 -1.67 -14.98
N PHE A 70 4.76 -0.77 -14.21
CA PHE A 70 3.89 0.33 -14.65
C PHE A 70 4.45 1.20 -15.81
N PHE A 71 5.76 1.20 -16.06
CA PHE A 71 6.44 2.07 -17.04
C PHE A 71 6.76 1.41 -18.39
N ILE A 72 6.57 0.09 -18.53
CA ILE A 72 6.75 -0.61 -19.82
C ILE A 72 5.44 -0.60 -20.64
N ALA A 73 4.35 -0.16 -20.03
CA ALA A 73 3.01 -0.36 -20.54
C ALA A 73 2.42 0.83 -21.30
N ASP A 74 1.36 0.49 -22.03
CA ASP A 74 0.40 1.29 -22.79
C ASP A 74 0.19 2.75 -22.31
N PRO A 75 -0.33 3.65 -23.18
CA PRO A 75 -0.71 5.00 -22.80
C PRO A 75 -1.40 5.09 -21.43
N VAL A 76 -1.06 6.13 -20.66
CA VAL A 76 -1.48 6.33 -19.25
C VAL A 76 -2.94 5.94 -18.95
N PRO A 77 -3.95 6.29 -19.77
CA PRO A 77 -5.34 5.91 -19.50
C PRO A 77 -5.58 4.39 -19.49
N ILE A 78 -4.91 3.64 -20.37
CA ILE A 78 -5.02 2.18 -20.47
C ILE A 78 -4.36 1.54 -19.25
N SER A 79 -3.14 1.96 -18.94
CA SER A 79 -2.40 1.49 -17.76
C SER A 79 -3.15 1.78 -16.45
N MET A 80 -3.80 2.94 -16.33
CA MET A 80 -4.65 3.28 -15.18
C MET A 80 -5.91 2.43 -15.10
N ALA A 81 -6.59 2.17 -16.22
CA ALA A 81 -7.76 1.30 -16.25
C ALA A 81 -7.41 -0.13 -15.84
N ARG A 82 -6.27 -0.64 -16.33
CA ARG A 82 -5.74 -1.95 -15.96
C ARG A 82 -5.39 -2.03 -14.48
N PHE A 83 -4.68 -1.02 -13.96
CA PHE A 83 -4.36 -0.97 -12.55
C PHE A 83 -5.62 -0.87 -11.69
N LYS A 84 -6.65 -0.13 -12.12
CA LYS A 84 -7.92 -0.10 -11.39
C LYS A 84 -8.55 -1.49 -11.28
N GLU A 85 -8.61 -2.22 -12.40
CA GLU A 85 -9.17 -3.57 -12.46
C GLU A 85 -8.36 -4.56 -11.59
N VAL A 86 -7.07 -4.70 -11.88
CA VAL A 86 -6.20 -5.71 -11.24
C VAL A 86 -5.78 -5.31 -9.83
N GLY A 87 -5.50 -4.02 -9.63
CA GLY A 87 -5.13 -3.46 -8.33
C GLY A 87 -6.25 -3.60 -7.30
N SER A 88 -7.51 -3.38 -7.69
CA SER A 88 -8.65 -3.57 -6.78
C SER A 88 -8.73 -4.99 -6.21
N GLN A 89 -8.44 -5.99 -7.03
CA GLN A 89 -8.42 -7.40 -6.61
C GLN A 89 -7.20 -7.74 -5.77
N SER A 90 -6.02 -7.25 -6.16
CA SER A 90 -4.77 -7.57 -5.45
C SER A 90 -4.69 -6.92 -4.06
N ILE A 91 -5.44 -5.86 -3.77
CA ILE A 91 -5.57 -5.30 -2.40
C ILE A 91 -6.12 -6.34 -1.41
N LEU A 92 -6.92 -7.31 -1.86
CA LEU A 92 -7.46 -8.35 -0.99
C LEU A 92 -6.37 -9.23 -0.36
N GLU A 93 -5.20 -9.35 -1.01
CA GLU A 93 -4.09 -10.15 -0.50
C GLU A 93 -3.46 -9.53 0.77
N PRO A 94 -3.04 -8.23 0.78
CA PRO A 94 -2.68 -7.54 2.00
C PRO A 94 -3.75 -7.61 3.09
N LEU A 95 -5.03 -7.41 2.75
CA LEU A 95 -6.11 -7.43 3.75
C LEU A 95 -6.16 -8.77 4.50
N LYS A 96 -6.20 -9.89 3.77
CA LYS A 96 -6.21 -11.25 4.35
C LYS A 96 -4.92 -11.57 5.10
N LYS A 97 -3.77 -11.17 4.54
CA LYS A 97 -2.46 -11.36 5.17
C LYS A 97 -2.42 -10.70 6.54
N TYR A 98 -2.77 -9.42 6.64
CA TYR A 98 -2.68 -8.68 7.89
C TYR A 98 -3.76 -9.08 8.90
N GLU A 99 -4.94 -9.51 8.44
CA GLU A 99 -5.93 -10.18 9.28
C GLU A 99 -5.34 -11.44 9.95
N SER A 100 -4.71 -12.32 9.17
CA SER A 100 -4.09 -13.55 9.72
C SER A 100 -2.92 -13.30 10.67
N LEU A 101 -2.25 -12.14 10.55
CA LEU A 101 -1.14 -11.74 11.42
C LEU A 101 -1.62 -11.09 12.73
N GLY A 102 -2.94 -10.94 12.92
CA GLY A 102 -3.53 -10.29 14.08
C GLY A 102 -3.35 -8.77 14.09
N THR A 103 -3.09 -8.17 12.93
CA THR A 103 -2.97 -6.72 12.73
C THR A 103 -3.83 -6.28 11.54
N PRO A 104 -5.15 -6.55 11.54
CA PRO A 104 -6.03 -6.30 10.40
C PRO A 104 -5.96 -4.84 9.95
N ILE A 105 -6.14 -4.60 8.65
CA ILE A 105 -6.20 -3.24 8.10
C ILE A 105 -7.53 -2.60 8.51
N ASP A 106 -7.46 -1.43 9.13
CA ASP A 106 -8.63 -0.71 9.65
C ASP A 106 -9.11 0.39 8.71
N PHE A 107 -8.21 0.95 7.91
CA PHE A 107 -8.55 1.97 6.92
C PHE A 107 -7.54 2.03 5.78
N ILE A 108 -8.01 2.52 4.64
CA ILE A 108 -7.23 2.65 3.41
C ILE A 108 -7.14 4.14 3.06
N ILE A 109 -5.93 4.60 2.76
CA ILE A 109 -5.70 5.91 2.13
C ILE A 109 -5.14 5.64 0.74
N TYR A 110 -5.79 6.17 -0.28
CA TYR A 110 -5.34 6.04 -1.66
C TYR A 110 -5.17 7.40 -2.31
N ASP A 111 -4.27 7.49 -3.28
CA ASP A 111 -4.15 8.68 -4.12
C ASP A 111 -5.39 8.83 -5.00
N SER A 112 -5.92 10.05 -5.12
CA SER A 112 -7.10 10.35 -5.95
C SER A 112 -7.00 9.88 -7.41
N LEU A 113 -5.78 9.80 -7.96
CA LEU A 113 -5.55 9.30 -9.31
C LEU A 113 -5.66 7.77 -9.40
N THR A 114 -5.60 7.08 -8.28
CA THR A 114 -5.67 5.62 -8.17
C THR A 114 -7.09 5.16 -7.85
N LEU A 115 -8.12 5.90 -8.25
CA LEU A 115 -9.52 5.67 -7.85
C LEU A 115 -9.97 4.23 -8.14
N PHE A 116 -9.86 3.36 -7.12
CA PHE A 116 -10.26 1.96 -7.19
C PHE A 116 -11.78 1.77 -7.20
N GLY A 117 -12.56 2.85 -7.03
CA GLY A 117 -14.02 2.78 -6.93
C GLY A 117 -14.51 2.10 -5.65
N LEU A 118 -13.69 2.15 -4.60
CA LEU A 118 -14.03 1.76 -3.23
C LEU A 118 -15.19 2.59 -2.68
#